data_AF-A0A392S0Z4-F1
#
_entry.id   AF-A0A392S0Z4-F1
#
_cell.length_a   1.000
_cell.length_b   1.000
_cell.length_c   1.000
_cell.angle_alpha   90.00
_cell.angle_beta   90.00
_cell.angle_gamma   90.00
#
_symmetry.space_group_name_H-M   'P 1'
#
loop_
_entity.id
_entity.type
_entity.pdbx_description
1 polymer ?
#
loop_
_entity_poly.entity_id
_entity_poly.type
_entity_poly.pdbx_seq_one_letter_code
_entity_poly.pdbx_strand_id
1 'polypeptide(L)'
;QVPVARGKANLNTYRNAGSEVVSILSRKGRCERASIDEVYLDLTDAAQTMLMETPPENVEDVDEEVLKSHVLGLQIKVRGYA
;
A
#
# COMPACT_ATOMS: atom_id res chain seq x y z
N GLN A 1 21.28 11.17 16.60
CA GLN A 1 21.75 12.50 16.15
C GLN A 1 21.58 12.60 14.64
N VAL A 2 21.12 13.73 14.10
CA VAL A 2 21.02 13.97 12.63
C VAL A 2 22.40 14.39 12.11
N PRO A 3 22.86 13.88 10.94
CA PRO A 3 24.13 14.30 10.35
C PRO A 3 24.21 15.82 10.17
N VAL A 4 25.40 16.40 10.30
CA VAL A 4 25.63 17.84 10.15
C VAL A 4 26.61 18.08 9.01
N ALA A 5 26.29 19.01 8.13
CA ALA A 5 27.19 19.48 7.07
C ALA A 5 27.22 21.00 7.08
N ARG A 6 28.42 21.60 7.06
CA ARG A 6 28.62 23.06 7.13
C ARG A 6 27.87 23.71 8.31
N GLY A 7 27.85 23.04 9.46
CA GLY A 7 27.20 23.53 10.68
C GLY A 7 25.67 23.49 10.68
N LYS A 8 25.02 22.88 9.67
CA LYS A 8 23.56 22.73 9.60
C LYS A 8 23.16 21.27 9.50
N ALA A 9 21.95 20.95 9.96
CA ALA A 9 21.39 19.61 9.80
C ALA A 9 21.35 19.21 8.32
N ASN A 10 21.80 17.99 8.03
CA ASN A 10 21.86 17.41 6.69
C ASN A 10 20.88 16.24 6.61
N LEU A 11 19.83 16.41 5.81
CA LEU A 11 18.76 15.43 5.63
C LEU A 11 18.94 14.57 4.36
N ASN A 12 20.06 14.70 3.64
CA ASN A 12 20.25 14.05 2.34
C ASN A 12 20.13 12.53 2.41
N THR A 13 20.65 11.89 3.46
CA THR A 13 20.55 10.43 3.62
C THR A 13 19.09 9.98 3.63
N TYR A 14 18.22 10.68 4.36
CA TYR A 14 16.79 10.37 4.43
C TYR A 14 16.07 10.70 3.12
N ARG A 15 16.42 11.81 2.47
CA ARG A 15 15.84 12.18 1.17
C ARG A 15 16.19 11.17 0.09
N ASN A 16 17.43 10.68 0.09
CA ASN A 16 17.91 9.67 -0.86
C ASN A 16 17.20 8.34 -0.62
N ALA A 17 17.13 7.86 0.62
CA ALA A 17 16.40 6.65 0.97
C ALA A 17 14.92 6.72 0.57
N GLY A 18 14.24 7.83 0.87
CA GLY A 18 12.85 8.03 0.44
C GLY A 18 12.69 8.06 -1.09
N SER A 19 13.70 8.56 -1.81
CA SER A 19 13.68 8.56 -3.29
C SER A 19 13.88 7.16 -3.87
N GLU A 20 14.69 6.30 -3.24
CA GLU A 20 14.83 4.89 -3.61
C GLU A 20 13.50 4.14 -3.45
N VAL A 21 12.79 4.37 -2.33
CA VAL A 21 11.47 3.77 -2.09
C VAL A 21 10.45 4.24 -3.15
N VAL A 22 10.39 5.55 -3.44
CA VAL A 22 9.50 6.08 -4.48
C VAL A 22 9.84 5.49 -5.86
N SER A 23 11.11 5.25 -6.18
CA SER A 23 11.52 4.61 -7.44
C SER A 23 11.05 3.16 -7.58
N ILE A 24 10.82 2.46 -6.47
CA ILE A 24 10.24 1.11 -6.48
C ILE A 24 8.73 1.20 -6.66
N LEU A 25 8.07 2.08 -5.90
CA LEU A 25 6.61 2.24 -5.94
C LEU A 25 6.11 2.76 -7.29
N SER A 26 6.88 3.64 -7.95
CA SER A 26 6.56 4.17 -9.29
C SER A 26 6.50 3.11 -10.39
N ARG A 27 7.05 1.91 -10.14
CA ARG A 27 6.96 0.76 -11.07
C ARG A 27 5.58 0.08 -11.01
N LYS A 28 4.80 0.34 -9.96
CA LYS A 28 3.49 -0.29 -9.71
C LYS A 28 2.31 0.59 -10.12
N GLY A 29 2.54 1.87 -10.37
CA GLY A 29 1.49 2.80 -10.75
C GLY A 29 1.98 4.24 -10.77
N ARG A 30 1.07 5.15 -11.13
CA ARG A 30 1.33 6.59 -11.10
C ARG A 30 1.48 7.03 -9.65
N CYS A 31 2.58 7.68 -9.32
CA CYS A 31 2.88 8.10 -7.96
C CYS A 31 3.12 9.61 -7.85
N GLU A 32 2.71 10.20 -6.73
CA GLU A 32 2.95 11.59 -6.36
C GLU A 32 3.59 11.65 -4.97
N ARG A 33 4.79 12.24 -4.86
CA ARG A 33 5.50 12.33 -3.58
C ARG A 33 4.86 13.39 -2.69
N ALA A 34 4.34 12.97 -1.54
CA ALA A 34 3.68 13.86 -0.57
C ALA A 34 4.67 14.42 0.47
N SER A 35 5.63 13.60 0.91
CA SER A 35 6.65 14.03 1.87
C SER A 35 7.97 13.24 1.70
N ILE A 36 8.82 13.18 2.72
CA ILE A 36 10.11 12.50 2.62
C ILE A 36 9.94 10.98 2.53
N ASP A 37 8.96 10.45 3.26
CA ASP A 37 8.62 9.05 3.45
C ASP A 37 7.18 8.71 3.02
N GLU A 38 6.42 9.68 2.51
CA GLU A 38 5.05 9.47 2.05
C GLU A 38 4.87 9.73 0.55
N VAL A 39 3.99 8.96 -0.07
CA VAL A 39 3.62 9.05 -1.49
C VAL A 39 2.16 8.65 -1.67
N TYR A 40 1.45 9.33 -2.56
CA TYR A 40 0.17 8.87 -3.10
C TYR A 40 0.44 7.96 -4.29
N LEU A 41 -0.15 6.76 -4.30
CA LEU A 41 -0.05 5.82 -5.40
C LEU A 41 -1.45 5.57 -5.96
N ASP A 42 -1.64 5.83 -7.25
CA ASP A 42 -2.88 5.52 -7.94
C ASP A 42 -2.92 4.03 -8.27
N LEU A 43 -3.82 3.32 -7.59
CA LEU A 43 -4.03 1.88 -7.73
C LEU A 43 -5.25 1.55 -8.60
N THR A 44 -5.89 2.54 -9.22
CA THR A 44 -7.15 2.35 -9.95
C THR A 44 -7.04 1.23 -10.99
N ASP A 45 -6.06 1.31 -11.88
CA ASP A 45 -5.86 0.32 -12.96
C ASP A 45 -5.47 -1.06 -12.39
N ALA A 46 -4.65 -1.09 -11.35
CA ALA A 46 -4.21 -2.32 -10.70
C ALA A 46 -5.38 -3.03 -10.00
N ALA A 47 -6.25 -2.29 -9.32
CA ALA A 47 -7.44 -2.82 -8.66
C ALA A 47 -8.46 -3.33 -9.68
N GLN A 48 -8.68 -2.60 -10.78
CA GLN A 48 -9.53 -3.06 -11.88
C GLN A 48 -9.02 -4.38 -12.49
N THR A 49 -7.71 -4.46 -12.76
CA THR A 49 -7.07 -5.68 -13.28
C THR A 49 -7.25 -6.84 -12.32
N MET A 50 -6.95 -6.64 -11.03
CA MET A 50 -7.14 -7.67 -10.00
C MET A 50 -8.59 -8.18 -9.94
N LEU A 51 -9.59 -7.29 -10.00
CA LEU A 51 -11.00 -7.67 -9.97
C LEU A 51 -11.44 -8.43 -11.22
N MET A 52 -10.87 -8.13 -12.38
CA MET A 52 -11.14 -8.86 -13.63
C MET A 52 -10.51 -10.25 -13.61
N GLU A 53 -9.28 -10.37 -13.12
CA GLU A 53 -8.53 -11.63 -13.08
C GLU A 53 -9.01 -12.54 -11.94
N THR A 54 -9.40 -11.96 -10.80
CA THR A 54 -9.88 -12.67 -9.61
C THR A 54 -11.18 -12.01 -9.11
N PRO A 55 -12.33 -12.36 -9.72
CA PRO A 55 -13.63 -11.87 -9.28
C PRO A 55 -13.87 -12.21 -7.80
N PRO A 56 -14.50 -11.30 -7.01
CA PRO A 56 -14.82 -11.55 -5.60
C PRO A 56 -15.69 -12.79 -5.37
N GLU A 57 -16.50 -13.15 -6.36
CA GLU A 57 -17.35 -14.35 -6.37
C GLU A 57 -16.54 -15.66 -6.32
N ASN A 58 -15.28 -15.62 -6.74
CA ASN A 58 -14.35 -16.76 -6.72
C ASN A 58 -13.50 -16.80 -5.45
N VAL A 59 -13.66 -15.85 -4.53
CA VAL A 59 -12.96 -15.84 -3.23
C VAL A 59 -13.73 -16.75 -2.29
N GLU A 60 -13.38 -18.03 -2.30
CA GLU A 60 -14.05 -19.04 -1.47
C GLU A 60 -13.70 -18.93 0.02
N ASP A 61 -12.50 -18.43 0.34
CA ASP A 61 -12.00 -18.27 1.69
C ASP A 61 -11.30 -16.91 1.87
N VAL A 62 -11.70 -16.20 2.93
CA VAL A 62 -10.98 -15.02 3.44
C VAL A 62 -10.16 -15.45 4.65
N ASP A 63 -8.95 -14.93 4.77
CA ASP A 63 -8.10 -15.19 5.94
C ASP A 63 -8.85 -14.81 7.23
N GLU A 64 -8.78 -15.66 8.25
CA GLU A 64 -9.48 -15.45 9.54
C GLU A 64 -9.10 -14.10 10.18
N GLU A 65 -7.90 -13.57 9.94
CA GLU A 65 -7.50 -12.26 10.44
C GLU A 65 -8.32 -11.12 9.82
N VAL A 66 -8.81 -11.29 8.58
CA VAL A 66 -9.68 -10.29 7.92
C VAL A 66 -11.02 -10.18 8.64
N LEU A 67 -11.49 -11.26 9.27
CA LEU A 67 -12.75 -11.27 10.03
C LEU A 67 -12.70 -10.35 11.27
N LYS A 68 -11.49 -9.99 11.74
CA LYS A 68 -11.30 -9.06 12.85
C LYS A 68 -11.41 -7.60 12.43
N SER A 69 -11.49 -7.32 11.13
CA SER A 69 -11.63 -5.99 10.56
C SER A 69 -13.08 -5.70 10.17
N HIS A 70 -13.49 -4.44 10.29
CA HIS A 70 -14.80 -4.02 9.79
C HIS A 70 -14.68 -3.59 8.32
N VAL A 71 -15.02 -4.50 7.39
CA VAL A 71 -15.01 -4.22 5.95
C VAL A 71 -16.42 -3.84 5.49
N LEU A 72 -16.61 -2.57 5.11
CA LEU A 72 -17.88 -2.10 4.56
C LEU A 72 -18.17 -2.77 3.21
N GLY A 73 -19.41 -3.25 3.03
CA GLY A 73 -19.87 -3.86 1.78
C GLY A 73 -19.52 -5.35 1.60
N LEU A 74 -18.75 -5.95 2.51
CA LEU A 74 -18.45 -7.39 2.49
C LEU A 74 -19.38 -8.13 3.47
N GLN A 75 -20.31 -8.93 2.96
CA GLN A 75 -21.15 -9.82 3.76
C GLN A 75 -20.48 -11.20 3.83
N ILE A 76 -19.63 -11.40 4.85
CA ILE A 76 -18.92 -12.67 5.02
C ILE A 76 -19.91 -13.69 5.57
N LYS A 77 -20.26 -14.69 4.76
CA LYS A 77 -21.02 -15.85 5.23
C LYS A 77 -20.08 -16.77 5.99
N VAL A 78 -20.14 -16.72 7.32
CA VAL A 78 -19.55 -17.79 8.14
C VAL A 78 -20.28 -19.08 7.78
N ARG A 79 -19.63 -20.02 7.09
CA ARG A 79 -20.19 -21.37 6.91
C ARG A 79 -20.29 -21.97 8.30
N GLY A 80 -21.51 -22.05 8.82
CA GLY A 80 -21.79 -22.76 10.06
C GLY A 80 -21.39 -24.23 9.89
N TYR A 81 -20.58 -24.72 10.82
CA TYR A 81 -20.33 -26.15 10.95
C TYR A 81 -21.67 -26.83 11.30
N ALA A 82 -22.11 -27.73 10.43
CA ALA A 82 -23.16 -28.71 10.74
C ALA A 82 -22.56 -29.86 11.56
#